data_AF-A0A3D9LFT4-F1
#
_entry.id   AF-A0A3D9LFT4-F1
#
_cell.length_a   1.000
_cell.length_b   1.000
_cell.length_c   1.000
_cell.angle_alpha   90.00
_cell.angle_beta   90.00
_cell.angle_gamma   90.00
#
_symmetry.space_group_name_H-M   'P 1'
#
loop_
_entity.id
_entity.type
_entity.pdbx_description
1 polymer ?
#
loop_
_entity_poly.entity_id
_entity_poly.type
_entity_poly.pdbx_seq_one_letter_code
_entity_poly.pdbx_strand_id
1 'polypeptide(L)'
;MAAEANASRAARLWQEAVRTLRVDGPLPVRLIADAAALLTLLSLVLGLWDSGVAVALYSLVLLGQTVVRLTPLRASVQAGTAVILLAAAWAALLDAYQLIPWLDLVTHVVATGLLAAIGTAALLRSGWLQTGPSAGRAGQTLLTAGLGALLAVLWEVGEWFGHTLLDPAIQVGYEDTMGDLAAGVLGALLAGLLLDRLVKDGPWP
;
A
#
# COMPACT_ATOMS: atom_id res chain seq x y z
N MET A 1 25.17 30.15 -19.26
CA MET A 1 25.56 29.70 -17.90
C MET A 1 24.38 29.32 -17.02
N ALA A 2 23.45 30.22 -16.63
CA ALA A 2 22.33 29.87 -15.73
C ALA A 2 21.32 28.86 -16.33
N ALA A 3 20.97 29.00 -17.62
CA ALA A 3 20.07 28.07 -18.30
C ALA A 3 20.68 26.65 -18.44
N GLU A 4 21.98 26.58 -18.66
CA GLU A 4 22.74 25.34 -18.81
C GLU A 4 22.92 24.63 -17.45
N ALA A 5 23.15 25.40 -16.38
CA ALA A 5 23.13 24.91 -15.00
C ALA A 5 21.74 24.36 -14.61
N ASN A 6 20.66 25.03 -14.99
CA ASN A 6 19.29 24.56 -14.75
C ASN A 6 18.95 23.28 -15.52
N ALA A 7 19.35 23.19 -16.80
CA ALA A 7 19.16 21.98 -17.60
C ALA A 7 19.92 20.78 -17.02
N SER A 8 21.16 20.98 -16.57
CA SER A 8 21.96 19.92 -15.92
C SER A 8 21.36 19.47 -14.58
N ARG A 9 20.73 20.38 -13.82
CA ARG A 9 20.03 20.06 -12.58
C ARG A 9 18.77 19.26 -12.85
N ALA A 10 17.96 19.67 -13.82
CA ALA A 10 16.73 18.96 -14.21
C ALA A 10 17.04 17.53 -14.69
N ALA A 11 18.08 17.35 -15.51
CA ALA A 11 18.50 16.03 -15.98
C ALA A 11 18.94 15.10 -14.83
N ARG A 12 19.67 15.61 -13.82
CA ARG A 12 20.05 14.84 -12.64
C ARG A 12 18.84 14.41 -11.80
N LEU A 13 17.94 15.34 -11.52
CA LEU A 13 16.71 15.05 -10.78
C LEU A 13 15.84 14.01 -11.50
N TRP A 14 15.74 14.11 -12.83
CA TRP A 14 15.03 13.13 -13.64
C TRP A 14 15.67 11.74 -13.55
N GLN A 15 17.00 11.66 -13.66
CA GLN A 15 17.70 10.38 -13.54
C GLN A 15 17.56 9.77 -12.15
N GLU A 16 17.61 10.57 -11.10
CA GLU A 16 17.35 10.12 -9.72
C GLU A 16 15.91 9.63 -9.57
N ALA A 17 14.91 10.41 -9.99
CA ALA A 17 13.51 10.01 -9.91
C ALA A 17 13.22 8.70 -10.67
N VAL A 18 13.74 8.58 -11.90
CA VAL A 18 13.58 7.36 -12.70
C VAL A 18 14.26 6.16 -12.05
N ARG A 19 15.44 6.36 -11.45
CA ARG A 19 16.12 5.27 -10.72
C ARG A 19 15.34 4.86 -9.48
N THR A 20 14.87 5.82 -8.69
CA THR A 20 14.18 5.57 -7.42
C THR A 20 12.81 4.92 -7.65
N LEU A 21 12.07 5.29 -8.70
CA LEU A 21 10.74 4.74 -8.97
C LEU A 21 10.76 3.43 -9.76
N ARG A 22 11.93 2.99 -10.22
CA ARG A 22 12.05 1.76 -11.01
C ARG A 22 11.97 0.54 -10.10
N VAL A 23 11.09 -0.39 -10.45
CA VAL A 23 11.08 -1.72 -9.83
C VAL A 23 12.31 -2.51 -10.28
N ASP A 24 13.19 -2.87 -9.35
CA ASP A 24 14.36 -3.71 -9.64
C ASP A 24 13.96 -5.18 -9.69
N GLY A 25 13.79 -5.75 -10.89
CA GLY A 25 13.46 -7.16 -11.09
C GLY A 25 13.35 -7.58 -12.55
N PRO A 26 12.96 -8.84 -12.82
CA PRO A 26 12.73 -9.34 -14.17
C PRO A 26 11.75 -8.46 -14.95
N LEU A 27 11.92 -8.35 -16.27
CA LEU A 27 11.08 -7.51 -17.13
C LEU A 27 9.56 -7.74 -16.91
N PRO A 28 9.04 -8.98 -16.80
CA PRO A 28 7.60 -9.18 -16.58
C PRO A 28 7.08 -8.54 -15.29
N VAL A 29 7.83 -8.65 -14.20
CA VAL A 29 7.45 -8.08 -12.88
C VAL A 29 7.39 -6.56 -12.95
N ARG A 30 8.34 -5.95 -13.66
CA ARG A 30 8.36 -4.50 -13.89
C ARG A 30 7.16 -4.04 -14.69
N LEU A 31 6.85 -4.74 -15.78
CA LEU A 31 5.71 -4.43 -16.62
C LEU A 31 4.39 -4.54 -15.85
N ILE A 32 4.25 -5.53 -14.96
CA ILE A 32 3.04 -5.66 -14.11
C ILE A 32 2.90 -4.45 -13.18
N ALA A 33 3.97 -4.05 -12.47
CA ALA A 33 3.91 -2.92 -11.56
C ALA A 33 3.64 -1.59 -12.29
N ASP A 34 4.24 -1.41 -13.48
CA ASP A 34 4.04 -0.21 -14.30
C ASP A 34 2.63 -0.19 -14.91
N ALA A 35 2.11 -1.34 -15.37
CA ALA A 35 0.74 -1.46 -15.86
C ALA A 35 -0.28 -1.15 -14.77
N ALA A 36 -0.10 -1.68 -13.55
CA ALA A 36 -0.95 -1.36 -12.40
C ALA A 36 -0.97 0.15 -12.11
N ALA A 37 0.19 0.81 -12.13
CA ALA A 37 0.28 2.25 -11.91
C ALA A 37 -0.39 3.08 -13.02
N LEU A 38 -0.20 2.69 -14.28
CA LEU A 38 -0.86 3.33 -15.42
C LEU A 38 -2.38 3.16 -15.36
N LEU A 39 -2.85 1.97 -14.97
CA LEU A 39 -4.28 1.71 -14.80
C LEU A 39 -4.86 2.48 -13.60
N THR A 40 -4.13 2.63 -12.50
CA THR A 40 -4.53 3.52 -11.39
C THR A 40 -4.62 4.97 -11.85
N LEU A 41 -3.65 5.47 -12.60
CA LEU A 41 -3.68 6.83 -13.16
C LEU A 41 -4.86 7.02 -14.12
N LEU A 42 -5.10 6.05 -15.01
CA LEU A 42 -6.25 6.08 -15.91
C LEU A 42 -7.56 6.07 -15.11
N SER A 43 -7.66 5.21 -14.10
CA SER A 43 -8.85 5.12 -13.24
C SER A 43 -9.08 6.42 -12.47
N LEU A 44 -8.01 7.08 -11.98
CA LEU A 44 -8.09 8.39 -11.35
C LEU A 44 -8.62 9.46 -12.32
N VAL A 45 -8.12 9.50 -13.56
CA VAL A 45 -8.58 10.44 -14.58
C VAL A 45 -10.05 10.18 -14.90
N LEU A 46 -10.45 8.94 -15.11
CA LEU A 46 -11.85 8.58 -15.36
C LEU A 46 -12.74 8.90 -14.14
N GLY A 47 -12.23 8.69 -12.93
CA GLY A 47 -12.90 8.98 -11.67
C GLY A 47 -13.26 10.46 -11.49
N LEU A 48 -12.58 11.39 -12.20
CA LEU A 48 -12.96 12.81 -12.22
C LEU A 48 -14.38 13.05 -12.76
N TRP A 49 -14.91 12.12 -13.56
CA TRP A 49 -16.28 12.16 -14.08
C TRP A 49 -17.25 11.29 -13.29
N ASP A 50 -16.77 10.53 -12.30
CA ASP A 50 -17.57 9.63 -11.49
C ASP A 50 -18.00 10.31 -10.18
N SER A 51 -17.07 10.46 -9.24
CA SER A 51 -17.37 10.94 -7.89
C SER A 51 -16.13 11.48 -7.17
N GLY A 52 -16.34 12.35 -6.18
CA GLY A 52 -15.26 12.81 -5.30
C GLY A 52 -14.62 11.66 -4.50
N VAL A 53 -15.40 10.64 -4.17
CA VAL A 53 -14.94 9.41 -3.51
C VAL A 53 -13.99 8.62 -4.41
N ALA A 54 -14.33 8.43 -5.69
CA ALA A 54 -13.44 7.75 -6.64
C ALA A 54 -12.11 8.48 -6.80
N VAL A 55 -12.13 9.81 -6.90
CA VAL A 55 -10.91 10.63 -6.97
C VAL A 55 -10.06 10.46 -5.72
N ALA A 56 -10.66 10.51 -4.53
CA ALA A 56 -9.96 10.32 -3.27
C ALA A 56 -9.34 8.92 -3.15
N LEU A 57 -10.12 7.87 -3.45
CA LEU A 57 -9.68 6.48 -3.37
C LEU A 57 -8.54 6.18 -4.34
N TYR A 58 -8.66 6.55 -5.62
CA TYR A 58 -7.58 6.33 -6.58
C TYR A 58 -6.34 7.18 -6.29
N SER A 59 -6.51 8.39 -5.73
CA SER A 59 -5.37 9.19 -5.24
C SER A 59 -4.64 8.50 -4.09
N LEU A 60 -5.39 7.91 -3.15
CA LEU A 60 -4.84 7.13 -2.04
C LEU A 60 -4.10 5.87 -2.54
N VAL A 61 -4.66 5.16 -3.51
CA VAL A 61 -4.03 3.98 -4.14
C VAL A 61 -2.74 4.38 -4.86
N LEU A 62 -2.75 5.49 -5.59
CA LEU A 62 -1.56 6.01 -6.28
C LEU A 62 -0.47 6.42 -5.29
N LEU A 63 -0.85 7.05 -4.16
CA LEU A 63 0.07 7.34 -3.06
C LEU A 63 0.65 6.03 -2.51
N GLY A 64 -0.18 5.03 -2.24
CA GLY A 64 0.26 3.72 -1.77
C GLY A 64 1.25 3.04 -2.72
N GLN A 65 0.97 3.03 -4.02
CA GLN A 65 1.87 2.51 -5.04
C GLN A 65 3.18 3.30 -5.13
N THR A 66 3.14 4.62 -4.92
CA THR A 66 4.34 5.45 -4.85
C THR A 66 5.19 5.06 -3.64
N VAL A 67 4.59 4.96 -2.45
CA VAL A 67 5.28 4.51 -1.23
C VAL A 67 5.89 3.12 -1.44
N VAL A 68 5.17 2.17 -2.04
CA VAL A 68 5.67 0.83 -2.36
C VAL A 68 6.96 0.89 -3.19
N ARG A 69 7.04 1.78 -4.19
CA ARG A 69 8.25 1.95 -5.03
C ARG A 69 9.43 2.53 -4.26
N LEU A 70 9.17 3.36 -3.25
CA LEU A 70 10.19 3.96 -2.39
C LEU A 70 10.70 2.99 -1.30
N THR A 71 10.09 1.81 -1.18
CA THR A 71 10.40 0.85 -0.10
C THR A 71 11.22 -0.33 -0.61
N PRO A 72 12.06 -0.95 0.24
CA PRO A 72 12.99 -2.02 -0.11
C PRO A 72 12.28 -3.37 -0.32
N LEU A 73 11.05 -3.38 -0.81
CA LEU A 73 10.32 -4.62 -1.07
C LEU A 73 10.95 -5.38 -2.23
N ARG A 74 10.84 -6.71 -2.19
CA ARG A 74 11.18 -7.57 -3.33
C ARG A 74 10.32 -7.19 -4.53
N ALA A 75 10.88 -7.30 -5.74
CA ALA A 75 10.21 -6.86 -6.97
C ALA A 75 8.80 -7.44 -7.14
N SER A 76 8.67 -8.74 -6.87
CA SER A 76 7.40 -9.46 -6.95
C SER A 76 6.39 -8.97 -5.92
N VAL A 77 6.87 -8.58 -4.73
CA VAL A 77 6.02 -8.03 -3.67
C VAL A 77 5.58 -6.62 -4.05
N GLN A 78 6.46 -5.78 -4.59
CA GLN A 78 6.07 -4.45 -5.10
C GLN A 78 4.99 -4.57 -6.19
N ALA A 79 5.20 -5.44 -7.18
CA ALA A 79 4.22 -5.67 -8.25
C ALA A 79 2.91 -6.24 -7.72
N GLY A 80 2.97 -7.22 -6.81
CA GLY A 80 1.81 -7.80 -6.15
C GLY A 80 1.01 -6.75 -5.38
N THR A 81 1.66 -5.96 -4.51
CA THR A 81 1.00 -4.89 -3.75
C THR A 81 0.35 -3.87 -4.68
N ALA A 82 1.01 -3.47 -5.77
CA ALA A 82 0.43 -2.52 -6.72
C ALA A 82 -0.86 -3.05 -7.37
N VAL A 83 -0.87 -4.34 -7.75
CA VAL A 83 -2.05 -5.01 -8.30
C VAL A 83 -3.15 -5.15 -7.26
N ILE A 84 -2.81 -5.57 -6.04
CA ILE A 84 -3.78 -5.75 -4.94
C ILE A 84 -4.45 -4.42 -4.60
N LEU A 85 -3.71 -3.32 -4.47
CA LEU A 85 -4.30 -2.02 -4.16
C LEU A 85 -5.21 -1.50 -5.29
N LEU A 86 -4.81 -1.71 -6.56
CA LEU A 86 -5.67 -1.38 -7.69
C LEU A 86 -6.94 -2.23 -7.71
N ALA A 87 -6.81 -3.55 -7.51
CA ALA A 87 -7.93 -4.47 -7.50
C ALA A 87 -8.90 -4.17 -6.35
N ALA A 88 -8.39 -3.84 -5.16
CA ALA A 88 -9.19 -3.42 -4.02
C ALA A 88 -10.02 -2.17 -4.34
N ALA A 89 -9.42 -1.18 -5.00
CA ALA A 89 -10.13 0.04 -5.38
C ALA A 89 -11.21 -0.20 -6.45
N TRP A 90 -10.94 -1.08 -7.42
CA TRP A 90 -11.97 -1.52 -8.35
C TRP A 90 -13.08 -2.31 -7.67
N ALA A 91 -12.73 -3.19 -6.74
CA ALA A 91 -13.72 -3.98 -6.00
C ALA A 91 -14.65 -3.08 -5.17
N ALA A 92 -14.09 -2.06 -4.51
CA ALA A 92 -14.86 -1.08 -3.75
C ALA A 92 -15.80 -0.25 -4.64
N LEU A 93 -15.32 0.30 -5.76
CA LEU A 93 -16.12 1.19 -6.62
C LEU A 93 -17.08 0.47 -7.58
N LEU A 94 -16.91 -0.83 -7.78
CA LEU A 94 -17.79 -1.65 -8.63
C LEU A 94 -18.73 -2.55 -7.81
N ASP A 95 -18.87 -2.25 -6.53
CA ASP A 95 -19.70 -2.99 -5.56
C ASP A 95 -19.40 -4.51 -5.50
N ALA A 96 -18.14 -4.90 -5.74
CA ALA A 96 -17.77 -6.30 -5.82
C ALA A 96 -17.80 -7.00 -4.46
N TYR A 97 -17.56 -6.26 -3.36
CA TYR A 97 -17.64 -6.80 -2.01
C TYR A 97 -19.08 -7.17 -1.63
N GLN A 98 -20.08 -6.46 -2.16
CA GLN A 98 -21.49 -6.78 -1.92
C GLN A 98 -21.88 -8.06 -2.67
N LEU A 99 -21.29 -8.28 -3.85
CA LEU A 99 -21.50 -9.49 -4.64
C LEU A 99 -20.75 -10.70 -4.08
N ILE A 100 -19.55 -10.47 -3.54
CA ILE A 100 -18.64 -11.51 -3.06
C ILE A 100 -18.06 -11.08 -1.69
N PRO A 101 -18.82 -11.23 -0.57
CA PRO A 101 -18.45 -10.63 0.72
C PRO A 101 -17.11 -11.09 1.30
N TRP A 102 -16.72 -12.34 1.06
CA TRP A 102 -15.43 -12.82 1.56
C TRP A 102 -14.22 -12.16 0.88
N LEU A 103 -14.42 -11.53 -0.29
CA LEU A 103 -13.36 -10.82 -1.00
C LEU A 103 -12.86 -9.63 -0.18
N ASP A 104 -13.74 -9.01 0.60
CA ASP A 104 -13.39 -7.87 1.44
C ASP A 104 -12.42 -8.28 2.54
N LEU A 105 -12.80 -9.30 3.32
CA LEU A 105 -11.93 -9.91 4.34
C LEU A 105 -10.56 -10.33 3.78
N VAL A 106 -10.54 -10.95 2.59
CA VAL A 106 -9.27 -11.31 1.93
C VAL A 106 -8.45 -10.07 1.57
N THR A 107 -9.10 -9.02 1.10
CA THR A 107 -8.44 -7.74 0.82
C THR A 107 -7.87 -7.14 2.09
N HIS A 108 -8.63 -7.12 3.19
CA HIS A 108 -8.15 -6.66 4.49
C HIS A 108 -6.97 -7.48 5.01
N VAL A 109 -6.99 -8.80 4.90
CA VAL A 109 -5.83 -9.65 5.24
C VAL A 109 -4.60 -9.27 4.41
N VAL A 110 -4.75 -9.20 3.09
CA VAL A 110 -3.60 -9.08 2.19
C VAL A 110 -3.06 -7.65 2.15
N ALA A 111 -3.93 -6.66 1.92
CA ALA A 111 -3.53 -5.26 1.81
C ALA A 111 -2.98 -4.73 3.13
N THR A 112 -3.69 -4.95 4.25
CA THR A 112 -3.21 -4.50 5.57
C THR A 112 -1.90 -5.19 5.94
N GLY A 113 -1.77 -6.50 5.69
CA GLY A 113 -0.53 -7.23 5.95
C GLY A 113 0.66 -6.66 5.19
N LEU A 114 0.49 -6.40 3.88
CA LEU A 114 1.56 -5.83 3.05
C LEU A 114 1.92 -4.40 3.47
N LEU A 115 0.94 -3.55 3.74
CA LEU A 115 1.15 -2.18 4.20
C LEU A 115 1.83 -2.14 5.58
N ALA A 116 1.43 -3.03 6.49
CA ALA A 116 2.05 -3.18 7.80
C ALA A 116 3.52 -3.63 7.67
N ALA A 117 3.82 -4.60 6.81
CA ALA A 117 5.20 -5.04 6.56
C ALA A 117 6.07 -3.91 5.98
N ILE A 118 5.51 -3.09 5.07
CA ILE A 118 6.18 -1.90 4.55
C ILE A 118 6.49 -0.91 5.68
N GLY A 119 5.50 -0.60 6.51
CA GLY A 119 5.66 0.30 7.66
C GLY A 119 6.72 -0.21 8.65
N THR A 120 6.68 -1.50 9.00
CA THR A 120 7.68 -2.12 9.87
C THR A 120 9.07 -2.01 9.26
N ALA A 121 9.23 -2.36 7.98
CA ALA A 121 10.53 -2.30 7.30
C ALA A 121 11.09 -0.87 7.28
N ALA A 122 10.23 0.14 7.07
CA ALA A 122 10.61 1.54 7.09
C ALA A 122 11.06 1.98 8.50
N LEU A 123 10.28 1.68 9.54
CA LEU A 123 10.59 2.08 10.91
C LEU A 123 11.86 1.43 11.48
N LEU A 124 12.06 0.15 11.20
CA LEU A 124 13.25 -0.57 11.67
C LEU A 124 14.51 -0.06 10.99
N ARG A 125 14.42 0.35 9.72
CA ARG A 125 15.60 0.79 8.95
C ARG A 125 15.89 2.28 9.05
N SER A 126 14.89 3.12 9.33
CA SER A 126 15.12 4.53 9.70
C SER A 126 15.80 4.69 11.06
N GLY A 127 15.88 3.61 11.85
CA GLY A 127 16.41 3.63 13.21
C GLY A 127 15.48 4.29 14.23
N TRP A 128 14.26 4.67 13.82
CA TRP A 128 13.25 5.25 14.72
C TRP A 128 12.77 4.24 15.76
N LEU A 129 12.77 2.95 15.40
CA LEU A 129 12.48 1.86 16.30
C LEU A 129 13.56 0.78 16.16
N GLN A 130 13.96 0.21 17.30
CA GLN A 130 14.87 -0.92 17.34
C GLN A 130 14.23 -2.03 18.16
N THR A 131 14.20 -3.24 17.61
CA THR A 131 13.85 -4.42 18.40
C THR A 131 15.08 -4.83 19.21
N GLY A 132 14.93 -4.96 20.53
CA GLY A 132 16.03 -5.39 21.39
C GLY A 132 16.62 -6.75 20.95
N PRO A 133 17.88 -7.05 21.31
CA PRO A 133 18.56 -8.28 20.86
C PRO A 133 17.79 -9.56 21.19
N SER A 134 17.02 -9.55 22.28
CA SER A 134 16.19 -10.68 22.74
C SER A 134 14.83 -10.79 22.06
N ALA A 135 14.32 -9.71 21.44
CA ALA A 135 12.99 -9.69 20.86
C ALA A 135 12.94 -10.43 19.50
N GLY A 136 14.03 -10.39 18.73
CA GLY A 136 14.19 -11.12 17.47
C GLY A 136 12.98 -11.02 16.54
N ARG A 137 12.59 -12.15 15.94
CA ARG A 137 11.43 -12.25 15.04
C ARG A 137 10.08 -11.99 15.74
N ALA A 138 9.97 -12.31 17.03
CA ALA A 138 8.74 -12.09 17.78
C ALA A 138 8.45 -10.60 17.94
N GLY A 139 9.46 -9.79 18.28
CA GLY A 139 9.34 -8.34 18.37
C GLY A 139 8.93 -7.69 17.04
N GLN A 140 9.52 -8.13 15.93
CA GLN A 140 9.16 -7.64 14.58
C GLN A 140 7.74 -8.04 14.19
N THR A 141 7.31 -9.25 14.54
CA THR A 141 5.94 -9.73 14.30
C THR A 141 4.93 -8.90 15.10
N LEU A 142 5.20 -8.65 16.38
CA LEU A 142 4.34 -7.82 17.23
C LEU A 142 4.30 -6.36 16.76
N LEU A 143 5.44 -5.80 16.34
CA LEU A 143 5.49 -4.46 15.74
C LEU A 143 4.63 -4.39 14.48
N THR A 144 4.77 -5.38 13.59
CA THR A 144 3.98 -5.44 12.36
C THR A 144 2.50 -5.59 12.65
N ALA A 145 2.12 -6.46 13.59
CA ALA A 145 0.73 -6.61 14.02
C ALA A 145 0.17 -5.32 14.63
N GLY A 146 0.94 -4.62 15.46
CA GLY A 146 0.53 -3.34 16.05
C GLY A 146 0.35 -2.24 15.00
N LEU A 147 1.25 -2.14 14.02
CA LEU A 147 1.09 -1.21 12.89
C LEU A 147 -0.12 -1.59 12.03
N GLY A 148 -0.31 -2.88 11.74
CA GLY A 148 -1.47 -3.35 10.99
C GLY A 148 -2.79 -3.09 11.70
N ALA A 149 -2.85 -3.28 13.01
CA ALA A 149 -4.01 -2.92 13.82
C ALA A 149 -4.32 -1.42 13.73
N LEU A 150 -3.29 -0.56 13.82
CA LEU A 150 -3.46 0.87 13.66
C LEU A 150 -3.94 1.24 12.26
N LEU A 151 -3.36 0.64 11.21
CA LEU A 151 -3.77 0.88 9.82
C LEU A 151 -5.22 0.44 9.58
N ALA A 152 -5.63 -0.72 10.11
CA ALA A 152 -7.00 -1.19 10.02
C ALA A 152 -7.95 -0.21 10.72
N VAL A 153 -7.65 0.24 11.94
CA VAL A 153 -8.45 1.27 12.64
C VAL A 153 -8.55 2.56 11.82
N LEU A 154 -7.45 3.03 11.23
CA LEU A 154 -7.46 4.24 10.40
C LEU A 154 -8.31 4.06 9.12
N TRP A 155 -8.32 2.86 8.55
CA TRP A 155 -9.16 2.53 7.40
C TRP A 155 -10.65 2.58 7.77
N GLU A 156 -11.06 1.87 8.83
CA GLU A 156 -12.44 1.86 9.32
C GLU A 156 -12.95 3.27 9.68
N VAL A 157 -12.10 4.09 10.29
CA VAL A 157 -12.43 5.50 10.57
C VAL A 157 -12.59 6.29 9.26
N GLY A 158 -11.78 5.99 8.25
CA GLY A 158 -11.89 6.55 6.92
C GLY A 158 -13.19 6.17 6.22
N GLU A 159 -13.60 4.90 6.31
CA GLU A 159 -14.88 4.43 5.77
C GLU A 159 -16.06 5.03 6.51
N TRP A 160 -16.03 5.06 7.84
CA TRP A 160 -17.04 5.75 8.63
C TRP A 160 -17.17 7.23 8.26
N PHE A 161 -16.04 7.93 8.11
CA PHE A 161 -16.02 9.32 7.68
C PHE A 161 -16.60 9.49 6.28
N GLY A 162 -16.17 8.64 5.34
CA GLY A 162 -16.65 8.63 3.96
C GLY A 162 -18.16 8.39 3.91
N HIS A 163 -18.65 7.36 4.61
CA HIS A 163 -20.07 7.03 4.71
C HIS A 163 -20.89 8.19 5.28
N THR A 164 -20.41 8.78 6.38
CA THR A 164 -21.16 9.79 7.12
C THR A 164 -21.23 11.14 6.39
N LEU A 165 -20.16 11.51 5.68
CA LEU A 165 -20.00 12.88 5.16
C LEU A 165 -19.94 12.99 3.64
N LEU A 166 -19.64 11.90 2.92
CA LEU A 166 -19.39 11.94 1.49
C LEU A 166 -20.40 11.10 0.70
N ASP A 167 -20.53 9.82 1.02
CA ASP A 167 -21.36 8.89 0.27
C ASP A 167 -21.87 7.73 1.15
N PRO A 168 -23.19 7.63 1.41
CA PRO A 168 -23.75 6.57 2.24
C PRO A 168 -23.67 5.16 1.60
N ALA A 169 -23.24 5.04 0.34
CA ALA A 169 -22.98 3.75 -0.29
C ALA A 169 -21.68 3.08 0.21
N ILE A 170 -20.76 3.85 0.81
CA ILE A 170 -19.56 3.30 1.44
C ILE A 170 -19.99 2.36 2.56
N GLN A 171 -19.47 1.13 2.56
CA GLN A 171 -19.87 0.12 3.51
C GLN A 171 -19.34 0.45 4.90
N VAL A 172 -20.24 0.30 5.87
CA VAL A 172 -19.95 0.37 7.30
C VAL A 172 -20.93 -0.57 8.00
N GLY A 173 -20.51 -1.15 9.12
CA GLY A 173 -21.36 -2.02 9.92
C GLY A 173 -20.61 -2.58 11.11
N TYR A 174 -21.32 -3.07 12.12
CA TYR A 174 -20.64 -3.64 13.29
C TYR A 174 -19.89 -4.92 12.91
N GLU A 175 -20.56 -5.85 12.23
CA GLU A 175 -19.96 -7.12 11.79
C GLU A 175 -18.88 -6.91 10.74
N ASP A 176 -19.08 -5.94 9.86
CA ASP A 176 -18.16 -5.51 8.80
C ASP A 176 -16.85 -5.01 9.41
N THR A 177 -16.92 -3.90 10.14
CA THR A 177 -15.79 -3.29 10.83
C THR A 177 -15.07 -4.27 11.77
N MET A 178 -15.80 -5.07 12.55
CA MET A 178 -15.14 -6.04 13.43
C MET A 178 -14.46 -7.17 12.65
N GLY A 179 -15.04 -7.58 11.53
CA GLY A 179 -14.47 -8.55 10.61
C GLY A 179 -13.19 -8.04 9.95
N ASP A 180 -13.22 -6.80 9.48
CA ASP A 180 -12.12 -6.14 8.78
C ASP A 180 -10.95 -5.78 9.69
N LEU A 181 -11.23 -5.37 10.92
CA LEU A 181 -10.21 -5.23 11.97
C LEU A 181 -9.55 -6.58 12.26
N ALA A 182 -10.33 -7.65 12.43
CA ALA A 182 -9.79 -8.98 12.70
C ALA A 182 -8.95 -9.51 11.53
N ALA A 183 -9.46 -9.34 10.30
CA ALA A 183 -8.78 -9.69 9.06
C ALA A 183 -7.47 -8.91 8.89
N GLY A 184 -7.50 -7.60 9.11
CA GLY A 184 -6.33 -6.73 9.04
C GLY A 184 -5.24 -7.12 10.04
N VAL A 185 -5.62 -7.40 11.29
CA VAL A 185 -4.67 -7.88 12.32
C VAL A 185 -4.08 -9.24 11.96
N LEU A 186 -4.91 -10.18 11.48
CA LEU A 186 -4.44 -11.48 11.02
C LEU A 186 -3.43 -11.34 9.88
N GLY A 187 -3.75 -10.52 8.88
CA GLY A 187 -2.87 -10.19 7.77
C GLY A 187 -1.51 -9.63 8.23
N ALA A 188 -1.54 -8.71 9.18
CA ALA A 188 -0.34 -8.10 9.74
C ALA A 188 0.50 -9.08 10.56
N LEU A 189 -0.12 -9.99 11.32
CA LEU A 189 0.59 -11.08 12.01
C LEU A 189 1.31 -11.99 11.01
N LEU A 190 0.61 -12.42 9.95
CA LEU A 190 1.19 -13.27 8.91
C LEU A 190 2.33 -12.55 8.17
N ALA A 191 2.15 -11.27 7.84
CA ALA A 191 3.16 -10.47 7.17
C ALA A 191 4.40 -10.26 8.07
N GLY A 192 4.22 -10.06 9.37
CA GLY A 192 5.31 -9.97 10.34
C GLY A 192 6.12 -11.27 10.46
N LEU A 193 5.44 -12.43 10.46
CA LEU A 193 6.10 -13.74 10.45
C LEU A 193 6.93 -13.97 9.16
N LEU A 194 6.47 -13.39 8.06
CA LEU A 194 7.05 -13.50 6.72
C LEU A 194 7.92 -12.30 6.31
N LEU A 195 8.24 -11.37 7.23
CA LEU A 195 8.84 -10.08 6.90
C LEU A 195 10.14 -10.22 6.06
N ASP A 196 11.02 -11.13 6.46
CA ASP A 196 12.29 -11.43 5.75
C ASP A 196 12.07 -11.97 4.32
N ARG A 197 10.87 -12.51 4.02
CA ARG A 197 10.50 -12.99 2.69
C ARG A 197 9.86 -11.91 1.83
N LEU A 198 9.39 -10.81 2.44
CA LEU A 198 8.73 -9.70 1.78
C LEU A 198 9.71 -8.59 1.39
N VAL A 199 10.68 -8.34 2.28
CA VAL A 199 11.66 -7.25 2.16
C VAL A 199 12.97 -7.75 1.54
N LYS A 200 13.68 -6.90 0.79
CA LYS A 200 15.03 -7.15 0.25
C LYS A 200 16.08 -6.97 1.34
N ASP A 201 17.11 -7.82 1.37
CA ASP A 201 18.31 -7.57 2.17
C ASP A 201 19.17 -6.46 1.53
N GLY A 202 19.86 -5.67 2.36
CA GLY A 202 20.83 -4.64 1.91
C GLY A 202 20.41 -3.17 2.13
N PRO A 203 21.31 -2.21 1.85
CA PRO A 203 21.10 -0.78 2.09
C PRO A 203 19.98 -0.18 1.22
N TRP A 204 19.30 0.86 1.73
CA TRP A 204 18.35 1.67 0.95
C TRP A 204 19.14 2.65 0.06
N PRO A 205 18.61 3.03 -1.12
CA PRO A 205 19.13 4.18 -1.84
C PRO A 205 18.96 5.48 -1.05
#